data_AF-A0A257NH02-F1
#
_entry.id   AF-A0A257NH02-F1
#
_cell.length_a   1.000
_cell.length_b   1.000
_cell.length_c   1.000
_cell.angle_alpha   90.00
_cell.angle_beta   90.00
_cell.angle_gamma   90.00
#
_symmetry.space_group_name_H-M   'P 1'
#
loop_
_entity.id
_entity.type
_entity.pdbx_description
1 polymer ?
#
loop_
_entity_poly.entity_id
_entity_poly.type
_entity_poly.pdbx_seq_one_letter_code
_entity_poly.pdbx_strand_id
1 'polypeptide(L)'
;MVSKLTVTNHRSDIVGLKYVYPVISRRMGGLSIGINFNTNNACNWRCIYCQVPDLKIGAAPEMDFKLLEDELRFFLDDVLNGDFYERFQVDEDKRIIKDIAIAGNGEPTSLKEFAKAVELIGKIATEAGVLPHCHYVLITNGSLVHQAKVQAGLKILKSYGGEVWFKLDSATEEGRALINNSGQSCKTSVEKLMLSAGLCTTKLQTCLFDIDKQGLTDKEKQAYFNMCCIP
;
A
#
# COMPACT_ATOMS: atom_id res chain seq x y z
N MET A 1 -1.33 29.86 -0.24
CA MET A 1 -1.98 29.25 0.94
C MET A 1 -1.70 27.77 0.91
N VAL A 2 -1.03 27.24 1.93
CA VAL A 2 -0.83 25.79 2.09
C VAL A 2 -2.21 25.16 2.34
N SER A 3 -2.51 24.06 1.66
CA SER A 3 -3.80 23.40 1.79
C SER A 3 -3.85 22.57 3.07
N LYS A 4 -4.97 22.63 3.78
CA LYS A 4 -5.22 21.78 4.95
C LYS A 4 -5.18 20.29 4.57
N LEU A 5 -4.40 19.50 5.30
CA LEU A 5 -4.47 18.03 5.24
C LEU A 5 -5.61 17.56 6.15
N THR A 6 -6.52 16.78 5.59
CA THR A 6 -7.65 16.21 6.33
C THR A 6 -7.85 14.76 5.92
N VAL A 7 -8.68 14.06 6.68
CA VAL A 7 -9.13 12.71 6.38
C VAL A 7 -9.87 12.55 5.03
N THR A 8 -10.35 13.64 4.44
CA THR A 8 -11.07 13.68 3.16
C THR A 8 -10.27 14.32 2.03
N ASN A 9 -9.10 14.88 2.31
CA ASN A 9 -8.22 15.52 1.34
C ASN A 9 -6.86 14.83 1.31
N HIS A 10 -6.68 13.90 0.37
CA HIS A 10 -5.50 13.06 0.22
C HIS A 10 -4.57 13.54 -0.89
N ARG A 11 -4.33 14.85 -1.00
CA ARG A 11 -3.37 15.39 -1.98
C ARG A 11 -1.97 14.87 -1.70
N SER A 12 -1.53 13.89 -2.48
CA SER A 12 -0.23 13.24 -2.35
C SER A 12 0.93 14.15 -2.78
N ASP A 13 0.67 15.12 -3.66
CA ASP A 13 1.64 16.08 -4.19
C ASP A 13 1.90 17.27 -3.25
N ILE A 14 1.22 17.35 -2.11
CA ILE A 14 1.17 18.55 -1.28
C ILE A 14 2.52 18.98 -0.69
N VAL A 15 3.44 18.02 -0.56
CA VAL A 15 4.82 18.24 -0.08
C VAL A 15 5.84 18.30 -1.21
N GLY A 16 5.43 18.09 -2.46
CA GLY A 16 6.31 18.18 -3.63
C GLY A 16 7.39 17.09 -3.73
N LEU A 17 7.29 16.01 -2.96
CA LEU A 17 8.22 14.88 -3.00
C LEU A 17 7.77 13.83 -4.02
N LYS A 18 8.72 13.10 -4.59
CA LYS A 18 8.47 12.14 -5.67
C LYS A 18 7.96 10.79 -5.16
N TYR A 19 8.56 10.25 -4.11
CA TYR A 19 8.24 8.94 -3.56
C TYR A 19 7.42 9.02 -2.28
N VAL A 20 7.65 10.05 -1.46
CA VAL A 20 7.04 10.18 -0.12
C VAL A 20 5.85 11.11 -0.15
N TYR A 21 4.74 10.74 0.50
CA TYR A 21 3.59 11.62 0.63
C TYR A 21 2.82 11.42 1.94
N PRO A 22 2.25 12.49 2.53
CA PRO A 22 1.45 12.39 3.74
C PRO A 22 0.00 12.01 3.46
N VAL A 23 -0.57 11.21 4.35
CA VAL A 23 -2.01 10.92 4.41
C VAL A 23 -2.47 10.98 5.85
N ILE A 24 -3.45 11.84 6.17
CA ILE A 24 -4.17 11.71 7.44
C ILE A 24 -5.16 10.56 7.32
N SER A 25 -4.78 9.42 7.88
CA SER A 25 -5.45 8.13 7.71
C SER A 25 -6.71 8.05 8.54
N ARG A 26 -7.86 7.87 7.86
CA ARG A 26 -9.13 7.51 8.52
C ARG A 26 -9.08 6.17 9.22
N ARG A 27 -8.30 5.24 8.68
CA ARG A 27 -8.23 3.85 9.16
C ARG A 27 -7.35 3.73 10.40
N MET A 28 -6.26 4.51 10.44
CA MET A 28 -5.27 4.43 11.51
C MET A 28 -5.41 5.56 12.55
N GLY A 29 -6.14 6.63 12.23
CA GLY A 29 -6.39 7.75 13.16
C GLY A 29 -5.16 8.63 13.39
N GLY A 30 -4.37 8.92 12.35
CA GLY A 30 -3.18 9.76 12.43
C GLY A 30 -2.45 9.85 11.09
N LEU A 31 -1.19 10.28 11.11
CA LEU A 31 -0.37 10.40 9.90
C LEU A 31 0.11 9.03 9.41
N SER A 32 -0.24 8.70 8.17
CA SER A 32 0.34 7.63 7.37
C SER A 32 1.33 8.26 6.40
N ILE A 33 2.54 7.72 6.35
CA ILE A 33 3.60 8.13 5.43
C ILE A 33 3.58 7.16 4.26
N GLY A 34 3.00 7.58 3.14
CA GLY A 34 2.91 6.78 1.93
C GLY A 34 4.21 6.80 1.14
N ILE A 35 4.62 5.64 0.61
CA ILE A 35 5.78 5.47 -0.27
C ILE A 35 5.32 4.91 -1.62
N ASN A 36 5.35 5.74 -2.66
CA ASN A 36 4.89 5.42 -4.00
C ASN A 36 6.02 4.88 -4.89
N PHE A 37 6.05 3.57 -5.14
CA PHE A 37 7.02 2.97 -6.08
C PHE A 37 6.67 3.24 -7.54
N ASN A 38 5.41 3.54 -7.86
CA ASN A 38 4.89 3.63 -9.22
C ASN A 38 4.67 5.09 -9.64
N THR A 39 5.73 5.90 -9.59
CA THR A 39 5.72 7.34 -9.91
C THR A 39 5.40 7.66 -11.37
N ASN A 40 5.35 6.64 -12.23
CA ASN A 40 5.02 6.71 -13.65
C ASN A 40 3.53 6.45 -13.95
N ASN A 41 2.68 6.34 -12.92
CA ASN A 41 1.27 5.96 -13.01
C ASN A 41 1.04 4.66 -13.80
N ALA A 42 1.96 3.71 -13.68
CA ALA A 42 1.83 2.39 -14.28
C ALA A 42 1.38 1.35 -13.25
N CYS A 43 0.35 0.58 -13.58
CA CYS A 43 -0.10 -0.55 -12.78
C CYS A 43 -0.46 -1.73 -13.70
N ASN A 44 -0.28 -2.95 -13.21
CA ASN A 44 -0.74 -4.15 -13.91
C ASN A 44 -2.17 -4.56 -13.53
N TRP A 45 -2.89 -3.70 -12.81
CA TRP A 45 -4.31 -3.83 -12.47
C TRP A 45 -5.11 -2.64 -12.99
N ARG A 46 -6.40 -2.86 -13.20
CA ARG A 46 -7.36 -1.81 -13.57
C ARG A 46 -8.59 -1.88 -12.67
N CYS A 47 -8.39 -1.55 -11.39
CA CYS A 47 -9.48 -1.50 -10.41
C CYS A 47 -10.48 -0.39 -10.76
N ILE A 48 -11.78 -0.69 -10.77
CA ILE A 48 -12.85 0.27 -11.13
C ILE A 48 -12.96 1.46 -10.17
N TYR A 49 -12.40 1.32 -8.96
CA TYR A 49 -12.33 2.37 -7.95
C TYR A 49 -11.01 3.14 -7.95
N CYS A 50 -10.08 2.82 -8.87
CA CYS A 50 -8.78 3.46 -8.93
C CYS A 50 -8.93 4.90 -9.46
N GLN A 51 -8.41 5.86 -8.70
CA GLN A 51 -8.46 7.30 -9.04
C GLN A 51 -7.11 7.85 -9.51
N VAL A 52 -6.15 6.97 -9.85
CA VAL A 52 -4.85 7.39 -10.38
C VAL A 52 -5.05 8.01 -11.77
N PRO A 53 -4.66 9.28 -11.98
CA PRO A 53 -4.82 9.92 -13.28
C PRO A 53 -3.87 9.29 -14.32
N ASP A 54 -4.35 9.21 -15.56
CA ASP A 54 -3.59 8.69 -16.71
C ASP A 54 -2.96 7.31 -16.46
N LEU A 55 -3.66 6.47 -15.68
CA LEU A 55 -3.22 5.12 -15.34
C LEU A 55 -2.99 4.31 -16.62
N LYS A 56 -1.77 3.83 -16.80
CA LYS A 56 -1.39 2.96 -17.92
C LYS A 56 -1.01 1.58 -17.45
N ILE A 57 -1.17 0.59 -18.33
CA ILE A 57 -0.72 -0.77 -18.06
C ILE A 57 0.81 -0.79 -18.00
N GLY A 58 1.37 -1.30 -16.91
CA GLY A 58 2.81 -1.46 -16.78
C GLY A 58 3.28 -1.80 -15.36
N ALA A 59 4.57 -1.62 -15.13
CA ALA A 59 5.25 -1.88 -13.87
C ALA A 59 5.89 -0.61 -13.30
N ALA A 60 6.30 -0.68 -12.04
CA ALA A 60 7.08 0.36 -11.40
C ALA A 60 8.36 0.64 -12.23
N PRO A 61 8.74 1.92 -12.39
CA PRO A 61 9.97 2.29 -13.08
C PRO A 61 11.19 1.91 -12.22
N GLU A 62 12.38 2.17 -12.76
CA GLU A 62 13.58 2.12 -11.92
C GLU A 62 13.51 3.20 -10.84
N MET A 63 14.01 2.84 -9.66
CA MET A 63 13.96 3.69 -8.48
C MET A 63 15.30 4.36 -8.25
N ASP A 64 15.25 5.67 -8.08
CA ASP A 64 16.36 6.44 -7.52
C ASP A 64 16.38 6.25 -6.00
N PHE A 65 17.24 5.35 -5.53
CA PHE A 65 17.37 5.01 -4.12
C PHE A 65 17.94 6.15 -3.28
N LYS A 66 18.83 6.97 -3.86
CA LYS A 66 19.40 8.10 -3.14
C LYS A 66 18.34 9.16 -2.91
N LEU A 67 17.53 9.46 -3.93
CA LEU A 67 16.40 10.35 -3.79
C LEU A 67 15.35 9.83 -2.80
N LEU A 68 15.00 8.53 -2.84
CA LEU A 68 14.10 7.95 -1.83
C LEU A 68 14.64 8.12 -0.41
N GLU A 69 15.94 7.86 -0.19
CA GLU A 69 16.57 8.05 1.10
C GLU A 69 16.49 9.50 1.57
N ASP A 70 16.87 10.44 0.70
CA ASP A 70 16.89 11.86 1.03
C ASP A 70 15.48 12.40 1.32
N GLU A 71 14.49 12.04 0.50
CA GLU A 71 13.09 12.45 0.70
C GLU A 71 12.50 11.88 1.99
N LEU A 72 12.75 10.60 2.30
CA LEU A 72 12.21 9.98 3.51
C LEU A 72 12.84 10.56 4.77
N ARG A 73 14.16 10.78 4.78
CA ARG A 73 14.84 11.42 5.91
C ARG A 73 14.36 12.85 6.12
N PHE A 74 14.29 13.64 5.03
CA PHE A 74 13.77 15.00 5.07
C PHE A 74 12.34 15.03 5.64
N PHE A 75 11.45 14.19 5.12
CA PHE A 75 10.07 14.18 5.54
C PHE A 75 9.90 13.72 7.01
N LEU A 76 10.67 12.73 7.45
CA LEU A 76 10.64 12.29 8.85
C LEU A 76 11.15 13.39 9.79
N ASP A 77 12.23 14.09 9.45
CA ASP A 77 12.74 15.21 10.25
C ASP A 77 11.72 16.35 10.36
N ASP A 78 11.08 16.70 9.23
CA ASP A 78 10.03 17.72 9.16
C ASP A 78 8.80 17.38 10.03
N VAL A 79 8.44 16.08 10.10
CA VAL A 79 7.33 15.59 10.93
C VAL A 79 7.70 15.50 12.42
N LEU A 80 8.93 15.10 12.74
CA LEU A 80 9.36 14.83 14.12
C LEU A 80 9.86 16.09 14.83
N ASN A 81 10.58 16.95 14.10
CA ASN A 81 11.31 18.09 14.64
C ASN A 81 10.90 19.43 14.01
N GLY A 82 10.20 19.39 12.87
CA GLY A 82 9.75 20.57 12.12
C GLY A 82 8.35 21.05 12.51
N ASP A 83 7.75 21.83 11.61
CA ASP A 83 6.45 22.48 11.76
C ASP A 83 5.35 21.79 10.93
N PHE A 84 5.56 20.55 10.47
CA PHE A 84 4.66 19.84 9.56
C PHE A 84 3.20 19.89 10.02
N TYR A 85 2.92 19.57 11.28
CA TYR A 85 1.55 19.50 11.78
C TYR A 85 0.87 20.87 11.83
N GLU A 86 1.61 21.92 12.19
CA GLU A 86 1.17 23.32 12.20
C GLU A 86 0.91 23.82 10.78
N ARG A 87 1.90 23.65 9.90
CA ARG A 87 1.88 24.11 8.50
C ARG A 87 0.73 23.50 7.72
N PHE A 88 0.38 22.24 7.97
CA PHE A 88 -0.75 21.55 7.34
C PHE A 88 -2.04 21.55 8.16
N GLN A 89 -2.05 22.23 9.32
CA GLN A 89 -3.20 22.37 10.23
C GLN A 89 -3.84 21.02 10.60
N VAL A 90 -3.00 20.05 10.98
CA VAL A 90 -3.43 18.72 11.41
C VAL A 90 -4.01 18.83 12.82
N ASP A 91 -5.21 18.29 13.02
CA ASP A 91 -5.87 18.25 14.33
C ASP A 91 -4.98 17.52 15.35
N GLU A 92 -4.93 18.00 16.59
CA GLU A 92 -3.98 17.53 17.63
C GLU A 92 -4.05 16.03 17.87
N ASP A 93 -5.25 15.44 17.87
CA ASP A 93 -5.51 14.01 18.07
C ASP A 93 -4.91 13.11 16.96
N LYS A 94 -4.50 13.71 15.84
CA LYS A 94 -3.95 13.03 14.65
C LYS A 94 -2.46 13.30 14.45
N ARG A 95 -1.82 14.07 15.33
CA ARG A 95 -0.39 14.44 15.24
C ARG A 95 0.54 13.33 15.73
N ILE A 96 0.39 12.15 15.12
CA ILE A 96 1.15 10.96 15.44
C ILE A 96 1.37 10.16 14.16
N ILE A 97 2.60 9.70 13.95
CA ILE A 97 2.91 8.76 12.88
C ILE A 97 2.31 7.40 13.26
N LYS A 98 1.32 6.95 12.49
CA LYS A 98 0.66 5.65 12.69
C LYS A 98 1.28 4.56 11.85
N ASP A 99 1.72 4.89 10.64
CA ASP A 99 2.29 3.92 9.73
C ASP A 99 3.20 4.54 8.68
N ILE A 100 4.12 3.74 8.17
CA ILE A 100 4.78 3.92 6.89
C ILE A 100 4.22 2.85 5.96
N ALA A 101 3.57 3.28 4.89
CA ALA A 101 2.88 2.38 3.95
C ALA A 101 3.54 2.41 2.58
N ILE A 102 4.06 1.27 2.13
CA ILE A 102 4.39 1.04 0.71
C ILE A 102 3.06 0.91 -0.04
N ALA A 103 2.61 2.04 -0.56
CA ALA A 103 1.34 2.22 -1.25
C ALA A 103 1.45 3.42 -2.20
N GLY A 104 0.79 3.36 -3.35
CA GLY A 104 0.84 4.44 -4.31
C GLY A 104 0.05 4.13 -5.58
N ASN A 105 0.54 4.64 -6.71
CA ASN A 105 -0.22 4.70 -7.96
C ASN A 105 -0.27 3.37 -8.74
N GLY A 106 0.35 2.31 -8.23
CA GLY A 106 0.39 1.03 -8.90
C GLY A 106 0.75 -0.13 -7.98
N GLU A 107 1.13 -1.26 -8.57
CA GLU A 107 1.45 -2.48 -7.84
C GLU A 107 2.91 -2.45 -7.35
N PRO A 108 3.18 -2.28 -6.04
CA PRO A 108 4.54 -2.08 -5.54
C PRO A 108 5.44 -3.30 -5.75
N THR A 109 4.88 -4.52 -5.75
CA THR A 109 5.68 -5.74 -5.99
C THR A 109 6.26 -5.81 -7.41
N SER A 110 5.83 -4.93 -8.32
CA SER A 110 6.38 -4.81 -9.66
C SER A 110 7.77 -4.16 -9.72
N LEU A 111 8.21 -3.47 -8.67
CA LEU A 111 9.55 -2.87 -8.59
C LEU A 111 10.64 -3.95 -8.74
N LYS A 112 11.62 -3.70 -9.63
CA LYS A 112 12.75 -4.62 -9.84
C LYS A 112 13.51 -4.88 -8.55
N GLU A 113 13.88 -3.81 -7.87
CA GLU A 113 14.69 -3.81 -6.64
C GLU A 113 13.81 -3.75 -5.37
N PHE A 114 12.68 -4.49 -5.36
CA PHE A 114 11.68 -4.43 -4.28
C PHE A 114 12.28 -4.68 -2.89
N ALA A 115 13.06 -5.76 -2.71
CA ALA A 115 13.66 -6.10 -1.42
C ALA A 115 14.56 -4.98 -0.87
N LYS A 116 15.37 -4.38 -1.75
CA LYS A 116 16.27 -3.27 -1.42
C LYS A 116 15.50 -2.03 -0.95
N ALA A 117 14.36 -1.72 -1.59
CA ALA A 117 13.52 -0.60 -1.20
C ALA A 117 12.88 -0.83 0.18
N VAL A 118 12.38 -2.05 0.43
CA VAL A 118 11.82 -2.43 1.73
C VAL A 118 12.86 -2.30 2.85
N GLU A 119 14.09 -2.76 2.60
CA GLU A 119 15.20 -2.67 3.56
C GLU A 119 15.58 -1.21 3.86
N LEU A 120 15.75 -0.40 2.81
CA LEU A 120 16.14 1.01 2.96
C LEU A 120 15.12 1.80 3.80
N ILE A 121 13.83 1.65 3.50
CA ILE A 121 12.76 2.34 4.25
C ILE A 121 12.76 1.89 5.72
N GLY A 122 12.84 0.57 5.97
CA GLY A 122 12.88 0.03 7.33
C GLY A 122 14.08 0.53 8.14
N LYS A 123 15.26 0.59 7.51
CA LYS A 123 16.48 1.13 8.11
C LYS A 123 16.32 2.60 8.50
N ILE A 124 15.88 3.45 7.56
CA ILE A 124 15.71 4.89 7.80
C ILE A 124 14.68 5.13 8.92
N ALA A 125 13.55 4.43 8.89
CA ALA A 125 12.51 4.57 9.89
C ALA A 125 12.94 4.10 11.29
N THR A 126 13.81 3.09 11.36
CA THR A 126 14.43 2.64 12.61
C THR A 126 15.44 3.67 13.13
N GLU A 127 16.30 4.21 12.26
CA GLU A 127 17.27 5.27 12.61
C GLU A 127 16.59 6.55 13.09
N ALA A 128 15.42 6.89 12.53
CA ALA A 128 14.60 8.02 12.96
C ALA A 128 13.81 7.77 14.26
N GLY A 129 13.88 6.57 14.84
CA GLY A 129 13.14 6.21 16.06
C GLY A 129 11.63 6.03 15.86
N VAL A 130 11.16 5.85 14.61
CA VAL A 130 9.74 5.68 14.29
C VAL A 130 9.34 4.21 14.33
N LEU A 131 10.19 3.31 13.84
CA LEU A 131 10.04 1.88 14.08
C LEU A 131 10.74 1.49 15.39
N PRO A 132 10.14 0.60 16.21
CA PRO A 132 8.95 -0.22 15.96
C PRO A 132 7.63 0.41 16.46
N HIS A 133 7.58 1.73 16.70
CA HIS A 133 6.43 2.40 17.33
C HIS A 133 5.25 2.67 16.37
N CYS A 134 5.48 2.65 15.07
CA CYS A 134 4.43 2.70 14.04
C CYS A 134 4.33 1.38 13.26
N HIS A 135 3.27 1.22 12.46
CA HIS A 135 3.16 0.08 11.55
C HIS A 135 4.05 0.26 10.31
N TYR A 136 4.64 -0.83 9.82
CA TYR A 136 5.28 -0.86 8.50
C TYR A 136 4.45 -1.74 7.56
N VAL A 137 3.75 -1.12 6.61
CA VAL A 137 2.69 -1.79 5.84
C VAL A 137 3.06 -1.88 4.36
N LEU A 138 2.88 -3.05 3.76
CA LEU A 138 2.84 -3.22 2.30
C LEU A 138 1.39 -3.39 1.86
N ILE A 139 0.88 -2.52 0.99
CA ILE A 139 -0.44 -2.70 0.36
C ILE A 139 -0.24 -3.25 -1.07
N THR A 140 -0.72 -4.45 -1.35
CA THR A 140 -0.47 -5.15 -2.63
C THR A 140 -1.67 -5.97 -3.08
N ASN A 141 -1.89 -6.11 -4.39
CA ASN A 141 -2.81 -7.11 -4.94
C ASN A 141 -2.14 -8.47 -5.16
N GLY A 142 -0.87 -8.60 -4.79
CA GLY A 142 -0.13 -9.85 -4.79
C GLY A 142 0.48 -10.26 -6.13
N SER A 143 0.50 -9.40 -7.16
CA SER A 143 0.89 -9.76 -8.53
C SER A 143 2.13 -10.63 -8.63
N LEU A 144 3.23 -10.20 -7.98
CA LEU A 144 4.55 -10.81 -8.14
C LEU A 144 5.06 -11.52 -6.88
N VAL A 145 4.19 -11.83 -5.91
CA VAL A 145 4.57 -12.49 -4.63
C VAL A 145 5.30 -13.83 -4.85
N HIS A 146 5.00 -14.55 -5.93
CA HIS A 146 5.70 -15.78 -6.31
C HIS A 146 7.19 -15.58 -6.64
N GLN A 147 7.62 -14.37 -7.01
CA GLN A 147 9.01 -14.11 -7.39
C GLN A 147 9.94 -14.04 -6.18
N ALA A 148 11.12 -14.65 -6.28
CA ALA A 148 12.11 -14.70 -5.20
C ALA A 148 12.47 -13.31 -4.64
N LYS A 149 12.60 -12.30 -5.50
CA LYS A 149 12.87 -10.90 -5.08
C LYS A 149 11.77 -10.31 -4.20
N VAL A 150 10.50 -10.65 -4.46
CA VAL A 150 9.38 -10.16 -3.66
C VAL A 150 9.32 -10.92 -2.34
N GLN A 151 9.49 -12.24 -2.37
CA GLN A 151 9.56 -13.05 -1.15
C GLN A 151 10.68 -12.61 -0.21
N ALA A 152 11.85 -12.26 -0.75
CA ALA A 152 12.95 -11.68 0.03
C ALA A 152 12.52 -10.36 0.70
N GLY A 153 11.87 -9.46 -0.04
CA GLY A 153 11.32 -8.23 0.51
C GLY A 153 10.26 -8.46 1.59
N LEU A 154 9.40 -9.46 1.46
CA LEU A 154 8.41 -9.81 2.50
C LEU A 154 9.08 -10.32 3.78
N LYS A 155 10.16 -11.09 3.67
CA LYS A 155 10.94 -11.53 4.83
C LYS A 155 11.62 -10.35 5.54
N ILE A 156 12.16 -9.40 4.78
CA ILE A 156 12.73 -8.16 5.32
C ILE A 156 11.63 -7.31 5.99
N LEU A 157 10.46 -7.16 5.36
CA LEU A 157 9.33 -6.45 5.96
C LEU A 157 8.97 -7.06 7.32
N LYS A 158 8.88 -8.39 7.39
CA LYS A 158 8.63 -9.13 8.64
C LYS A 158 9.72 -8.89 9.69
N SER A 159 10.99 -8.81 9.32
CA SER A 159 12.06 -8.55 10.30
C SER A 159 11.97 -7.18 10.97
N TYR A 160 11.30 -6.21 10.34
CA TYR A 160 10.97 -4.91 10.92
C TYR A 160 9.61 -4.90 11.66
N GLY A 161 8.98 -6.07 11.88
CA GLY A 161 7.64 -6.17 12.46
C GLY A 161 6.52 -5.71 11.52
N GLY A 162 6.80 -5.58 10.23
CA GLY A 162 5.85 -5.13 9.23
C GLY A 162 4.80 -6.17 8.87
N GLU A 163 3.80 -5.71 8.13
CA GLU A 163 2.64 -6.50 7.70
C GLU A 163 2.24 -6.22 6.26
N VAL A 164 1.62 -7.21 5.62
CA VAL A 164 1.05 -7.11 4.28
C VAL A 164 -0.44 -6.93 4.38
N TRP A 165 -0.98 -5.91 3.72
CA TRP A 165 -2.41 -5.76 3.46
C TRP A 165 -2.66 -6.22 2.04
N PHE A 166 -3.06 -7.50 1.92
CA PHE A 166 -3.26 -8.18 0.65
C PHE A 166 -4.67 -7.91 0.13
N LYS A 167 -4.77 -7.28 -1.03
CA LYS A 167 -6.05 -6.93 -1.66
C LYS A 167 -6.66 -8.12 -2.38
N LEU A 168 -7.90 -8.43 -2.02
CA LEU A 168 -8.74 -9.41 -2.70
C LEU A 168 -10.18 -8.91 -2.74
N ASP A 169 -10.48 -8.14 -3.78
CA ASP A 169 -11.77 -7.46 -3.94
C ASP A 169 -12.88 -8.35 -4.55
N SER A 170 -12.56 -9.58 -4.94
CA SER A 170 -13.53 -10.61 -5.33
C SER A 170 -12.93 -12.02 -5.15
N ALA A 171 -13.78 -12.95 -4.73
CA ALA A 171 -13.46 -14.36 -4.58
C ALA A 171 -13.99 -15.22 -5.75
N THR A 172 -14.63 -14.63 -6.76
CA THR A 172 -14.93 -15.30 -8.04
C THR A 172 -14.10 -14.74 -9.19
N GLU A 173 -13.99 -15.52 -10.26
CA GLU A 173 -13.36 -15.07 -11.51
C GLU A 173 -14.13 -13.92 -12.15
N GLU A 174 -15.46 -14.01 -12.18
CA GLU A 174 -16.29 -13.01 -12.83
C GLU A 174 -16.22 -11.67 -12.10
N GLY A 175 -16.26 -11.69 -10.76
CA GLY A 175 -16.11 -10.48 -9.96
C GLY A 175 -14.71 -9.88 -10.07
N ARG A 176 -13.65 -10.69 -10.20
CA ARG A 176 -12.28 -10.19 -10.42
C ARG A 176 -12.16 -9.54 -11.80
N ALA A 177 -12.67 -10.19 -12.85
CA ALA A 177 -12.71 -9.60 -14.18
C ALA A 177 -13.46 -8.27 -14.20
N LEU A 178 -14.62 -8.21 -13.53
CA LEU A 178 -15.42 -6.99 -13.42
C LEU A 178 -14.74 -5.87 -12.63
N ILE A 179 -14.23 -6.16 -11.44
CA ILE A 179 -13.77 -5.16 -10.48
C ILE A 179 -12.36 -4.67 -10.82
N ASN A 180 -11.47 -5.55 -11.29
CA ASN A 180 -10.06 -5.22 -11.42
C ASN A 180 -9.40 -5.67 -12.74
N ASN A 181 -10.23 -6.16 -13.68
CA ASN A 181 -9.82 -6.61 -15.01
C ASN A 181 -8.69 -7.66 -14.95
N SER A 182 -8.67 -8.46 -13.89
CA SER A 182 -7.63 -9.48 -13.72
C SER A 182 -7.90 -10.67 -14.62
N GLY A 183 -6.91 -11.04 -15.43
CA GLY A 183 -6.87 -12.33 -16.11
C GLY A 183 -6.35 -13.47 -15.22
N GLN A 184 -6.05 -13.20 -13.94
CA GLN A 184 -5.54 -14.20 -13.01
C GLN A 184 -6.70 -14.94 -12.34
N SER A 185 -6.60 -16.28 -12.34
CA SER A 185 -7.54 -17.12 -11.61
C SER A 185 -7.61 -16.78 -10.11
N CYS A 186 -8.80 -16.89 -9.53
CA CYS A 186 -9.03 -16.82 -8.09
C CYS A 186 -8.13 -17.80 -7.34
N LYS A 187 -8.02 -19.05 -7.82
CA LYS A 187 -7.11 -20.06 -7.25
C LYS A 187 -5.68 -19.54 -7.14
N THR A 188 -5.13 -18.99 -8.23
CA THR A 188 -3.76 -18.43 -8.22
C THR A 188 -3.65 -17.21 -7.31
N SER A 189 -4.70 -16.41 -7.16
CA SER A 189 -4.71 -15.30 -6.21
C SER A 189 -4.62 -15.79 -4.76
N VAL A 190 -5.35 -16.86 -4.44
CA VAL A 190 -5.33 -17.51 -3.12
C VAL A 190 -3.97 -18.14 -2.86
N GLU A 191 -3.37 -18.84 -3.82
CA GLU A 191 -2.00 -19.38 -3.68
C GLU A 191 -0.98 -18.29 -3.35
N LYS A 192 -1.09 -17.11 -3.99
CA LYS A 192 -0.21 -15.96 -3.70
C LYS A 192 -0.51 -15.32 -2.33
N LEU A 193 -1.78 -15.29 -1.92
CA LEU A 193 -2.17 -14.86 -0.57
C LEU A 193 -1.55 -15.78 0.49
N MET A 194 -1.67 -17.10 0.33
CA MET A 194 -1.09 -18.09 1.24
C MET A 194 0.44 -17.98 1.29
N LEU A 195 1.08 -17.78 0.13
CA LEU A 195 2.52 -17.53 0.08
C LEU A 195 2.91 -16.26 0.83
N SER A 196 2.16 -15.16 0.69
CA SER A 196 2.37 -13.94 1.47
C SER A 196 2.26 -14.21 2.97
N ALA A 197 1.19 -14.89 3.38
CA ALA A 197 0.91 -15.21 4.79
C ALA A 197 1.99 -16.10 5.43
N GLY A 198 2.59 -17.00 4.65
CA GLY A 198 3.73 -17.82 5.11
C GLY A 198 5.03 -17.03 5.31
N LEU A 199 5.15 -15.85 4.66
CA LEU A 199 6.39 -15.05 4.66
C LEU A 199 6.32 -13.83 5.60
N CYS A 200 5.14 -13.22 5.74
CA CYS A 200 4.90 -12.01 6.53
C CYS A 200 3.45 -12.00 7.06
N THR A 201 3.23 -11.40 8.22
CA THR A 201 1.88 -11.21 8.77
C THR A 201 1.00 -10.57 7.71
N THR A 202 -0.04 -11.28 7.28
CA THR A 202 -0.86 -10.85 6.16
C THR A 202 -2.31 -10.65 6.61
N LYS A 203 -2.83 -9.44 6.38
CA LYS A 203 -4.24 -9.07 6.55
C LYS A 203 -4.90 -9.06 5.19
N LEU A 204 -6.11 -9.62 5.11
CA LEU A 204 -6.93 -9.52 3.92
C LEU A 204 -7.63 -8.16 3.87
N GLN A 205 -7.45 -7.42 2.78
CA GLN A 205 -8.17 -6.18 2.51
C GLN A 205 -9.14 -6.43 1.35
N THR A 206 -10.42 -6.09 1.52
CA THR A 206 -11.42 -6.14 0.45
C THR A 206 -12.17 -4.82 0.35
N CYS A 207 -12.41 -4.38 -0.87
CA CYS A 207 -13.40 -3.35 -1.18
C CYS A 207 -14.72 -4.03 -1.55
N LEU A 208 -15.80 -3.70 -0.85
CA LEU A 208 -17.13 -4.20 -1.17
C LEU A 208 -17.86 -3.20 -2.07
N PHE A 209 -18.52 -3.72 -3.10
CA PHE A 209 -19.22 -2.93 -4.11
C PHE A 209 -20.72 -3.19 -4.07
N ASP A 210 -21.48 -2.14 -4.30
CA ASP A 210 -22.87 -2.22 -4.70
C ASP A 210 -22.98 -1.80 -6.17
N ILE A 211 -22.89 -2.78 -7.07
CA ILE A 211 -23.01 -2.57 -8.52
C ILE A 211 -24.46 -2.86 -8.90
N ASP A 212 -25.12 -1.89 -9.54
CA ASP A 212 -26.51 -1.98 -9.96
C ASP A 212 -27.49 -2.37 -8.84
N LYS A 213 -27.23 -1.92 -7.61
CA LYS A 213 -28.05 -2.18 -6.41
C LYS A 213 -28.14 -3.66 -6.02
N GLN A 214 -27.18 -4.49 -6.45
CA GLN A 214 -27.16 -5.93 -6.16
C GLN A 214 -26.47 -6.26 -4.82
N GLY A 215 -25.73 -5.31 -4.24
CA GLY A 215 -24.87 -5.54 -3.08
C GLY A 215 -23.85 -6.67 -3.30
N LEU A 216 -23.40 -7.28 -2.20
CA LEU A 216 -22.58 -8.48 -2.26
C LEU A 216 -23.47 -9.70 -2.53
N THR A 217 -23.35 -10.30 -3.72
CA THR A 217 -24.16 -11.45 -4.12
C THR A 217 -23.87 -12.68 -3.25
N ASP A 218 -24.84 -13.60 -3.14
CA ASP A 218 -24.64 -14.84 -2.38
C ASP A 218 -23.55 -15.74 -2.99
N LYS A 219 -23.36 -15.67 -4.31
CA LYS A 219 -22.25 -16.33 -5.01
C LYS A 219 -20.91 -15.82 -4.46
N GLU A 220 -20.75 -14.50 -4.30
CA GLU A 220 -19.52 -13.94 -3.73
C GLU A 220 -19.34 -14.27 -2.25
N LYS A 221 -20.41 -14.15 -1.45
CA LYS A 221 -20.35 -14.53 -0.03
C LYS A 221 -19.87 -15.96 0.14
N GLN A 222 -20.45 -16.89 -0.63
CA GLN A 222 -20.07 -18.30 -0.58
C GLN A 222 -18.63 -18.50 -1.08
N ALA A 223 -18.19 -17.78 -2.10
CA ALA A 223 -16.83 -17.86 -2.59
C ALA A 223 -15.80 -17.37 -1.55
N TYR A 224 -16.07 -16.25 -0.88
CA TYR A 224 -15.25 -15.77 0.24
C TYR A 224 -15.22 -16.78 1.40
N PHE A 225 -16.37 -17.33 1.78
CA PHE A 225 -16.47 -18.33 2.85
C PHE A 225 -15.62 -19.57 2.50
N ASN A 226 -15.80 -20.12 1.30
CA ASN A 226 -15.06 -21.29 0.83
C ASN A 226 -13.55 -21.02 0.81
N MET A 227 -13.13 -19.83 0.40
CA MET A 227 -11.72 -19.44 0.40
C MET A 227 -11.13 -19.41 1.81
N CYS A 228 -11.85 -18.84 2.79
CA CYS A 228 -11.40 -18.78 4.18
C CYS A 228 -11.38 -20.15 4.88
N CYS A 229 -12.10 -21.13 4.34
CA CYS A 229 -12.12 -22.51 4.83
C CYS A 229 -11.09 -23.42 4.16
N ILE A 230 -10.21 -22.89 3.30
CA ILE A 230 -9.10 -23.65 2.73
C ILE A 230 -8.08 -23.91 3.86
N PRO A 231 -7.72 -25.18 4.13
CA PRO A 231 -6.79 -25.55 5.20
C PRO A 231 -5.37 -25.03 4.97
#